data_AF-A0A940HZV8-F1
#
_entry.id   AF-A0A940HZV8-F1
#
_cell.length_a   1.000
_cell.length_b   1.000
_cell.length_c   1.000
_cell.angle_alpha   90.00
_cell.angle_beta   90.00
_cell.angle_gamma   90.00
#
_symmetry.space_group_name_H-M   'P 1'
#
loop_
_entity.id
_entity.type
_entity.pdbx_description
1 polymer ?
#
loop_
_entity_poly.entity_id
_entity_poly.type
_entity_poly.pdbx_seq_one_letter_code
_entity_poly.pdbx_strand_id
1 'polypeptide(L)' 'MHSTEGFEQLIDNSKHLVEALKYDEVKITPLQRAKLFFELRLAYNLTVKRCDDSSLAKELINLLEECEVLLES' A
#
# COMPACT_ATOMS: atom_id res chain seq x y z
N MET A 1 23.06 -8.93 -1.44
CA MET A 1 22.35 -7.84 -2.11
C MET A 1 20.92 -8.31 -2.33
N HIS A 2 20.02 -8.02 -1.40
CA HIS A 2 18.59 -8.28 -1.62
C HIS A 2 18.13 -7.27 -2.68
N SER A 3 17.58 -7.76 -3.80
CA SER A 3 17.24 -6.88 -4.92
C SER A 3 16.12 -5.93 -4.50
N THR A 4 16.40 -4.64 -4.65
CA THR A 4 15.45 -3.53 -4.48
C THR A 4 14.29 -3.59 -5.48
N GLU A 5 14.44 -4.34 -6.58
CA GLU A 5 13.39 -4.56 -7.60
C GLU A 5 12.06 -5.05 -7.01
N GLY A 6 12.09 -5.96 -6.03
CA GLY A 6 10.87 -6.46 -5.40
C GLY A 6 10.14 -5.38 -4.58
N PHE A 7 10.87 -4.36 -4.14
CA PHE A 7 10.34 -3.24 -3.35
C PHE A 7 9.77 -2.14 -4.25
N GLU A 8 10.48 -1.82 -5.33
CA GLU A 8 10.03 -0.85 -6.34
C GLU A 8 8.72 -1.30 -7.00
N GLN A 9 8.62 -2.59 -7.34
CA GLN A 9 7.36 -3.14 -7.87
C GLN A 9 6.22 -3.09 -6.84
N LEU A 10 6.53 -3.21 -5.56
CA LEU A 10 5.54 -3.07 -4.50
C LEU A 10 5.03 -1.62 -4.42
N ILE A 11 5.93 -0.64 -4.53
CA ILE A 11 5.60 0.79 -4.58
C ILE A 11 4.70 1.10 -5.78
N ASP A 12 5.03 0.61 -6.98
CA ASP A 12 4.22 0.85 -8.17
C ASP A 12 2.82 0.22 -8.06
N ASN A 13 2.72 -0.97 -7.49
CA ASN A 13 1.43 -1.60 -7.22
C ASN A 13 0.61 -0.80 -6.20
N SER A 14 1.25 -0.26 -5.15
CA SER A 14 0.59 0.61 -4.18
C SER A 14 0.11 1.93 -4.79
N LYS A 15 0.87 2.54 -5.71
CA LYS A 15 0.45 3.75 -6.45
C LYS A 15 -0.81 3.50 -7.27
N HIS A 16 -0.84 2.41 -8.04
CA HIS A 16 -2.03 2.04 -8.82
C HIS A 16 -3.25 1.77 -7.92
N LEU A 17 -3.03 1.20 -6.73
CA LEU A 17 -4.11 0.98 -5.77
C LEU A 17 -4.67 2.31 -5.25
N VAL A 18 -3.83 3.27 -4.87
CA VAL A 18 -4.26 4.62 -4.47
C VAL A 18 -5.10 5.27 -5.57
N GLU A 19 -4.65 5.22 -6.82
CA GLU A 19 -5.38 5.79 -7.95
C GLU A 19 -6.73 5.12 -8.17
N ALA A 20 -6.78 3.79 -8.10
CA ALA A 20 -8.03 3.03 -8.21
C ALA A 20 -9.00 3.38 -7.08
N LEU A 21 -8.52 3.49 -5.83
CA LEU A 21 -9.35 3.89 -4.69
C LEU A 21 -9.92 5.30 -4.85
N LYS A 22 -9.12 6.25 -5.35
CA LYS A 22 -9.56 7.63 -5.62
C LYS A 22 -10.61 7.72 -6.73
N TYR A 23 -10.49 6.89 -7.77
CA TYR A 23 -11.41 6.93 -8.91
C TYR A 23 -12.71 6.14 -8.68
N ASP A 24 -12.70 5.14 -7.80
CA ASP A 24 -13.78 4.15 -7.68
C ASP A 24 -14.46 4.14 -6.28
N GLU A 25 -14.45 5.29 -5.60
CA GLU A 25 -15.00 5.51 -4.24
C GLU A 25 -16.44 4.97 -4.05
N VAL A 26 -17.19 4.81 -5.14
CA VAL A 26 -18.62 4.42 -5.15
C VAL A 26 -18.86 2.91 -5.41
N LYS A 27 -17.85 2.12 -5.80
CA LYS A 27 -18.05 0.71 -6.22
C LYS A 27 -17.42 -0.38 -5.35
N ILE A 28 -16.59 -0.02 -4.38
CA ILE A 28 -15.90 -1.01 -3.55
C ILE A 28 -16.83 -1.49 -2.44
N THR A 29 -17.13 -2.78 -2.43
CA THR A 29 -17.98 -3.36 -1.38
C THR A 29 -17.28 -3.32 -0.01
N PRO A 30 -18.02 -3.31 1.11
CA PRO A 30 -17.42 -3.32 2.45
C PRO A 30 -16.45 -4.50 2.69
N LEU A 31 -16.72 -5.66 2.09
CA LEU A 31 -15.85 -6.83 2.19
C LEU A 31 -14.52 -6.63 1.43
N GLN A 32 -14.58 -6.05 0.23
CA GLN A 32 -13.38 -5.75 -0.55
C GLN A 32 -12.52 -4.70 0.15
N ARG A 33 -13.17 -3.69 0.73
CA ARG A 33 -12.53 -2.65 1.53
C ARG A 33 -11.80 -3.23 2.74
N ALA A 34 -12.44 -4.12 3.51
CA ALA A 34 -11.81 -4.80 4.63
C ALA A 34 -10.62 -5.69 4.22
N LYS A 35 -10.74 -6.37 3.07
CA LYS A 35 -9.65 -7.19 2.51
C LYS A 35 -8.45 -6.33 2.12
N LEU A 36 -8.68 -5.23 1.41
CA LEU A 36 -7.63 -4.29 1.01
C LEU A 36 -6.93 -3.69 2.24
N PHE A 37 -7.70 -3.28 3.25
CA PHE A 37 -7.15 -2.76 4.50
C PHE A 37 -6.24 -3.77 5.22
N PHE A 38 -6.62 -5.04 5.25
CA PHE A 38 -5.78 -6.10 5.81
C PHE A 38 -4.48 -6.30 5.01
N GLU A 39 -4.57 -6.33 3.68
CA GLU A 39 -3.41 -6.50 2.80
C GLU A 39 -2.42 -5.33 2.93
N LEU A 40 -2.93 -4.10 3.04
CA LEU A 40 -2.11 -2.89 3.26
C LEU A 40 -1.35 -2.96 4.60
N ARG A 41 -2.01 -3.34 5.69
CA ARG A 41 -1.36 -3.52 7.00
C ARG A 41 -0.31 -4.61 6.99
N LEU A 42 -0.53 -5.69 6.24
CA LEU A 42 0.46 -6.73 6.09
C LEU A 42 1.69 -6.20 5.33
N ALA A 43 1.48 -5.45 4.24
CA ALA A 43 2.55 -4.81 3.49
C ALA A 43 3.35 -3.82 4.35
N TYR A 44 2.69 -2.99 5.17
CA TYR A 44 3.34 -2.08 6.11
C TYR A 44 4.28 -2.81 7.07
N ASN A 45 3.77 -3.87 7.71
CA ASN A 45 4.54 -4.65 8.69
C ASN A 45 5.73 -5.37 8.06
N LEU A 46 5.62 -5.81 6.80
CA LEU A 46 6.71 -6.43 6.07
C LEU A 46 7.75 -5.39 5.63
N THR A 47 7.31 -4.22 5.21
CA THR A 47 8.13 -3.07 4.79
C THR A 47 9.03 -2.60 5.93
N VAL A 48 8.44 -2.33 7.10
CA VAL A 48 9.16 -1.87 8.29
C VAL A 48 10.20 -2.90 8.78
N LYS A 49 9.96 -4.19 8.55
CA LYS A 49 10.86 -5.27 9.01
C LYS A 49 11.95 -5.66 8.02
N ARG A 50 11.83 -5.33 6.73
CA ARG A 50 12.69 -5.90 5.68
C ARG A 50 13.36 -4.90 4.76
N CYS A 51 13.03 -3.61 4.82
CA CYS A 51 13.65 -2.61 3.96
C CYS A 51 14.83 -1.93 4.65
N ASP A 52 16.04 -2.19 4.14
CA ASP A 52 17.24 -1.49 4.59
C ASP A 52 17.30 -0.04 4.03
N ASP A 53 16.55 0.24 2.96
CA ASP A 53 16.43 1.57 2.35
C ASP A 53 15.30 2.37 3.00
N SER A 54 15.69 3.25 3.94
CA SER A 54 14.76 4.12 4.66
C SER A 54 13.94 5.08 3.77
N SER A 55 14.41 5.42 2.56
CA SER A 55 13.67 6.30 1.65
C SER A 55 12.54 5.57 0.96
N LEU A 56 12.83 4.39 0.38
CA LEU A 56 11.83 3.54 -0.27
C LEU A 56 10.80 3.01 0.74
N ALA A 57 11.25 2.64 1.94
CA ALA A 57 10.37 2.26 3.03
C ALA A 57 9.38 3.39 3.37
N LYS A 58 9.87 4.63 3.44
CA LYS A 58 9.05 5.80 3.76
C LYS A 58 8.05 6.14 2.66
N GLU A 59 8.45 6.03 1.40
CA GLU A 59 7.53 6.22 0.26
C GLU A 59 6.40 5.20 0.30
N LEU A 60 6.74 3.92 0.50
CA LEU A 60 5.73 2.87 0.59
C LEU A 60 4.80 3.07 1.79
N ILE A 61 5.34 3.44 2.96
CA ILE A 61 4.54 3.77 4.15
C ILE A 61 3.53 4.88 3.85
N ASN A 62 3.95 5.98 3.24
CA ASN A 62 3.05 7.10 2.92
C ASN A 62 1.90 6.67 1.99
N LEU A 63 2.20 5.85 0.98
CA LEU A 63 1.19 5.32 0.05
C LEU A 63 0.19 4.39 0.76
N LEU A 64 0.66 3.59 1.71
CA LEU A 64 -0.20 2.70 2.50
C LEU A 64 -1.11 3.51 3.43
N GLU A 65 -0.60 4.54 4.10
CA GLU A 65 -1.40 5.45 4.94
C GLU A 65 -2.48 6.15 4.12
N GLU A 66 -2.14 6.61 2.91
CA GLU A 66 -3.10 7.23 2.00
C GLU A 66 -4.22 6.25 1.58
N CYS A 67 -3.88 4.98 1.34
CA CYS A 67 -4.88 3.95 1.08
C CYS A 67 -5.78 3.68 2.29
N GLU A 68 -5.23 3.64 3.51
CA GLU A 68 -6.02 3.43 4.74
C GLU A 68 -7.06 4.55 4.91
N VAL A 69 -6.68 5.81 4.72
CA VAL A 69 -7.59 6.96 4.80
C VAL A 69 -8.72 6.85 3.77
N LEU A 70 -8.40 6.52 2.52
CA LEU A 70 -9.40 6.36 1.46
C LEU A 70 -10.37 5.19 1.71
N LEU A 71 -9.92 4.14 2.41
CA LEU A 71 -10.76 3.00 2.76
C LEU A 71 -11.63 3.26 4.00
N GLU A 72 -11.20 4.12 4.92
CA GLU A 72 -12.01 4.54 6.09
C GLU A 72 -13.16 5.50 5.72
N SER A 73 -13.07 6.16 4.57
CA SER A 73 -14.03 7.14 4.03
C SER A 73 -15.31 6.50 3.47
#